data_AF-A0A835TKZ2-F1
#
_entry.id   AF-A0A835TKZ2-F1
#
_cell.length_a   1.000
_cell.length_b   1.000
_cell.length_c   1.000
_cell.angle_alpha   90.00
_cell.angle_beta   90.00
_cell.angle_gamma   90.00
#
_symmetry.space_group_name_H-M   'P 1'
#
loop_
_entity.id
_entity.type
_entity.pdbx_description
1 polymer ?
#
loop_
_entity_poly.entity_id
_entity_poly.type
_entity_poly.pdbx_seq_one_letter_code
_entity_poly.pdbx_strand_id
1 'polypeptide(L)'
;MAGFEKATSTKGAAIKRKKGAASGGVDEENPRVKAMVAMLQPPEHAGAQPLTPAEQAAAQAFQQQRLAEHHAWMKDMSTKHKLQQAALRALPERLRVLALQPDHTPYPLNRKFLFDSPPASYRDTPAIKAASSGASTATEAGKGAEAAAAGGTKQAGGKQGGSRKPQQGGR
;
A
#
# COMPACT_ATOMS: atom_id res chain seq x y z
N MET A 1 -58.14 58.60 63.32
CA MET A 1 -57.98 57.15 63.06
C MET A 1 -56.51 56.93 62.75
N ALA A 2 -55.73 56.24 63.59
CA ALA A 2 -55.80 54.81 63.93
C ALA A 2 -55.35 53.94 62.73
N GLY A 3 -54.23 53.21 62.89
CA GLY A 3 -53.60 52.43 61.83
C GLY A 3 -52.13 52.11 62.12
N PHE A 4 -51.88 51.29 63.13
CA PHE A 4 -50.54 50.82 63.54
C PHE A 4 -50.54 49.29 63.46
N GLU A 5 -49.73 48.69 62.59
CA GLU A 5 -49.42 47.25 62.52
C GLU A 5 -48.50 47.01 61.31
N LYS A 6 -47.53 46.09 61.26
CA LYS A 6 -46.61 45.41 62.19
C LYS A 6 -45.65 44.64 61.26
N ALA A 7 -44.42 44.38 61.70
CA ALA A 7 -43.37 43.84 60.82
C ALA A 7 -43.53 42.35 60.46
N THR A 8 -42.97 41.96 59.31
CA THR A 8 -42.41 40.60 59.12
C THR A 8 -41.01 40.65 58.52
N SER A 9 -40.13 39.83 59.09
CA SER A 9 -38.78 39.56 58.60
C SER A 9 -38.82 38.50 57.50
N THR A 10 -37.97 38.56 56.48
CA THR A 10 -37.03 37.45 56.14
C THR A 10 -36.12 37.73 54.94
N LYS A 11 -34.81 37.81 55.23
CA LYS A 11 -33.72 37.06 54.56
C LYS A 11 -33.96 36.57 53.12
N GLY A 12 -33.51 37.34 52.13
CA GLY A 12 -33.47 36.95 50.70
C GLY A 12 -32.22 37.46 49.99
N ALA A 13 -31.02 36.98 50.37
CA ALA A 13 -29.77 37.38 49.72
C ALA A 13 -29.74 36.87 48.27
N ALA A 14 -29.97 37.76 47.30
CA ALA A 14 -29.99 37.43 45.89
C ALA A 14 -28.58 37.01 45.41
N ILE A 15 -28.37 35.70 45.28
CA ILE A 15 -27.15 35.11 44.72
C ILE A 15 -27.01 35.57 43.27
N LYS A 16 -26.17 36.59 43.04
CA LYS A 16 -25.75 37.02 41.71
C LYS A 16 -24.93 35.92 41.04
N ARG A 17 -25.61 34.98 40.39
CA ARG A 17 -24.98 34.04 39.46
C ARG A 17 -24.32 34.84 38.35
N LYS A 18 -23.00 35.04 38.41
CA LYS A 18 -22.19 35.45 37.26
C LYS A 18 -22.37 34.36 36.20
N LYS A 19 -23.25 34.62 35.23
CA LYS A 19 -23.37 33.83 34.01
C LYS A 19 -22.12 34.11 33.18
N GLY A 20 -21.04 33.40 33.49
CA GLY A 20 -19.81 33.45 32.71
C GLY A 20 -20.12 33.15 31.25
N ALA A 21 -19.64 33.99 30.34
CA ALA A 21 -19.73 33.69 28.93
C ALA A 21 -18.94 32.41 28.67
N ALA A 22 -19.61 31.38 28.17
CA ALA A 22 -18.93 30.22 27.59
C ALA A 22 -18.39 30.63 26.21
N SER A 23 -17.38 31.49 26.19
CA SER A 23 -16.56 31.69 25.01
C SER A 23 -15.80 30.39 24.75
N GLY A 24 -16.15 29.70 23.67
CA GLY A 24 -15.44 28.50 23.20
C GLY A 24 -14.06 28.81 22.61
N GLY A 25 -13.27 29.64 23.30
CA GLY A 25 -11.86 29.83 23.02
C GLY A 25 -11.07 28.66 23.59
N VAL A 26 -10.07 28.20 22.85
CA VAL A 26 -9.04 27.33 23.42
C VAL A 26 -8.27 28.17 24.45
N ASP A 27 -8.19 27.66 25.67
CA ASP A 27 -7.39 28.26 26.72
C ASP A 27 -5.90 28.03 26.39
N GLU A 28 -5.25 29.03 25.80
CA GLU A 28 -3.83 28.99 25.41
C GLU A 28 -2.89 28.93 26.63
N GLU A 29 -3.37 29.30 27.82
CA GLU A 29 -2.63 29.16 29.08
C GLU A 29 -2.78 27.76 29.69
N ASN A 30 -3.66 26.91 29.14
CA ASN A 30 -3.82 25.53 29.59
C ASN A 30 -2.49 24.77 29.42
N PRO A 31 -1.92 24.22 30.50
CA PRO A 31 -0.58 23.63 30.46
C PRO A 31 -0.47 22.44 29.50
N ARG A 32 -1.59 21.75 29.20
CA ARG A 32 -1.61 20.67 28.20
C ARG A 32 -1.53 21.20 26.78
N VAL A 33 -2.26 22.28 26.47
CA VAL A 33 -2.23 22.92 25.15
C VAL A 33 -0.85 23.52 24.91
N LYS A 34 -0.30 24.25 25.88
CA LYS A 34 1.04 24.83 25.80
C LYS A 34 2.14 23.79 25.58
N ALA A 35 2.06 22.63 26.24
CA ALA A 35 2.98 21.52 26.01
C ALA A 35 2.86 20.91 24.60
N MET A 36 1.64 20.72 24.09
CA MET A 36 1.42 20.24 22.73
C MET A 36 1.91 21.23 21.67
N VAL A 37 1.68 22.54 21.88
CA VAL A 37 2.19 23.60 20.99
C VAL A 37 3.72 23.61 20.99
N ALA A 38 4.37 23.49 22.14
CA ALA A 38 5.84 23.39 22.22
C ALA A 38 6.41 22.14 21.53
N MET A 39 5.67 21.02 21.49
CA MET A 39 6.08 19.83 20.71
C MET A 39 5.82 19.95 19.20
N LEU A 40 4.88 20.80 18.78
CA LEU A 40 4.54 21.06 17.38
C LEU A 40 5.36 22.21 16.78
N GLN A 41 5.91 23.09 17.61
CA GLN A 41 6.85 24.12 17.17
C GLN A 41 8.11 23.44 16.61
N PRO A 42 8.52 23.77 15.37
CA PRO A 42 9.77 23.25 14.83
C PRO A 42 10.92 23.75 15.73
N PRO A 43 11.86 22.88 16.14
CA PRO A 43 12.97 23.30 16.97
C PRO A 43 13.80 24.33 16.20
N GLU A 44 14.23 25.40 16.87
CA GLU A 44 15.19 26.32 16.27
C GLU A 44 16.42 25.54 15.83
N HIS A 45 16.75 25.64 14.53
CA HIS A 45 17.79 24.82 13.92
C HIS A 45 19.16 25.23 14.48
N ALA A 46 19.61 24.51 15.52
CA ALA A 46 20.93 24.64 16.09
C ALA A 46 21.99 24.38 15.02
N GLY A 47 22.56 25.46 14.48
CA GLY A 47 23.70 25.51 13.55
C GLY A 47 23.78 24.37 12.54
N ALA A 48 23.13 24.51 11.38
CA ALA A 48 23.26 23.57 10.29
C ALA A 48 24.74 23.39 9.90
N GLN A 49 25.33 22.27 10.32
CA GLN A 49 26.69 21.88 9.94
C GLN A 49 26.75 21.79 8.41
N PRO A 50 27.70 22.47 7.74
CA PRO A 50 27.85 22.35 6.30
C PRO A 50 28.23 20.92 5.94
N LEU A 51 27.50 20.30 5.01
CA LEU A 51 27.81 18.93 4.55
C LEU A 51 29.26 18.86 4.08
N THR A 52 29.97 17.81 4.49
CA THR A 52 31.32 17.53 4.01
C THR A 52 31.31 17.28 2.49
N PRO A 53 32.41 17.55 1.76
CA PRO A 53 32.48 17.28 0.32
C PRO A 53 32.14 15.83 -0.06
N ALA A 54 32.44 14.87 0.82
CA ALA A 54 32.10 13.46 0.63
C ALA A 54 30.59 13.20 0.70
N GLU A 55 29.90 13.79 1.68
CA GLU A 55 28.44 13.71 1.80
C GLU A 55 27.73 14.41 0.63
N GLN A 56 28.27 15.55 0.16
CA GLN A 56 27.76 16.24 -1.02
C GLN A 56 27.87 15.36 -2.28
N ALA A 57 29.00 14.69 -2.49
CA ALA A 57 29.19 13.77 -3.60
C ALA A 57 28.25 12.55 -3.52
N ALA A 58 28.07 11.97 -2.32
CA ALA A 58 27.13 10.87 -2.10
C ALA A 58 25.68 11.29 -2.35
N ALA A 59 25.28 12.48 -1.91
CA ALA A 59 23.95 13.04 -2.16
C ALA A 59 23.69 13.26 -3.66
N GLN A 60 24.67 13.79 -4.40
CA GLN A 60 24.58 13.96 -5.85
C GLN A 60 24.45 12.62 -6.59
N ALA A 61 25.24 11.60 -6.20
CA ALA A 61 25.14 10.26 -6.78
C ALA A 61 23.75 9.63 -6.53
N PHE A 62 23.22 9.76 -5.31
CA PHE A 62 21.87 9.31 -4.98
C PHE A 62 20.78 10.06 -5.78
N GLN A 63 20.90 11.37 -5.93
CA GLN A 63 20.00 12.16 -6.78
C GLN A 63 20.01 11.70 -8.24
N GLN A 64 21.19 11.46 -8.82
CA GLN A 64 21.32 10.93 -10.18
C GLN A 64 20.66 9.55 -10.33
N GLN A 65 20.84 8.66 -9.35
CA GLN A 65 20.17 7.35 -9.33
C GLN A 65 18.64 7.51 -9.28
N ARG A 66 18.10 8.35 -8.39
CA ARG A 66 16.66 8.61 -8.27
C ARG A 66 16.07 9.19 -9.57
N LEU A 67 16.79 10.07 -10.26
CA LEU A 67 16.39 10.61 -11.56
C LEU A 67 16.37 9.52 -12.65
N ALA A 68 17.37 8.63 -12.69
CA ALA A 68 17.42 7.52 -13.63
C ALA A 68 16.25 6.54 -13.41
N GLU A 69 15.95 6.19 -12.16
CA GLU A 69 14.77 5.37 -11.79
C GLU A 69 13.45 6.05 -12.19
N HIS A 70 13.31 7.35 -11.93
CA HIS A 70 12.13 8.12 -12.33
C HIS A 70 11.94 8.14 -13.86
N HIS A 71 13.01 8.33 -14.64
CA HIS A 71 12.97 8.28 -16.09
C HIS A 71 12.59 6.89 -16.62
N ALA A 72 13.10 5.82 -16.01
CA ALA A 72 12.72 4.45 -16.33
C ALA A 72 11.23 4.18 -16.05
N TRP A 73 10.72 4.64 -14.90
CA TRP A 73 9.32 4.53 -14.52
C TRP A 73 8.39 5.32 -15.47
N MET A 74 8.72 6.57 -15.81
CA MET A 74 7.95 7.36 -16.79
C MET A 74 7.91 6.67 -18.16
N LYS A 75 9.04 6.10 -18.62
CA LYS A 75 9.10 5.36 -19.89
C LYS A 75 8.20 4.13 -19.86
N ASP A 76 8.23 3.34 -18.80
CA ASP A 76 7.36 2.17 -18.60
C ASP A 76 5.87 2.57 -18.57
N MET A 77 5.49 3.56 -17.76
CA MET A 77 4.10 4.06 -17.69
C MET A 77 3.61 4.58 -19.05
N SER A 78 4.42 5.35 -19.77
CA SER A 78 4.06 5.85 -21.11
C SER A 78 3.91 4.72 -22.14
N THR A 79 4.69 3.65 -22.00
CA THR A 79 4.62 2.46 -22.87
C THR A 79 3.34 1.67 -22.58
N LYS A 80 3.03 1.42 -21.31
CA LYS A 80 1.78 0.78 -20.86
C LYS A 80 0.55 1.55 -21.36
N HIS A 81 0.56 2.87 -21.27
CA HIS A 81 -0.55 3.70 -21.76
C HIS A 81 -0.69 3.64 -23.30
N LYS A 82 0.42 3.69 -24.06
CA LYS A 82 0.38 3.51 -25.53
C LYS A 82 -0.17 2.14 -25.94
N LEU A 83 0.23 1.08 -25.24
CA LEU A 83 -0.28 -0.27 -25.47
C LEU A 83 -1.77 -0.38 -25.14
N GLN A 84 -2.24 0.24 -24.05
CA GLN A 84 -3.65 0.35 -23.71
C GLN A 84 -4.46 1.06 -24.81
N GLN A 85 -3.99 2.21 -25.31
CA GLN A 85 -4.63 2.92 -26.42
C GLN A 85 -4.67 2.08 -27.71
N ALA A 86 -3.60 1.36 -28.03
CA ALA A 86 -3.55 0.47 -29.20
C ALA A 86 -4.55 -0.70 -29.05
N ALA A 87 -4.63 -1.31 -27.86
CA ALA A 87 -5.60 -2.36 -27.57
C ALA A 87 -7.05 -1.86 -27.69
N LEU A 88 -7.38 -0.69 -27.14
CA LEU A 88 -8.71 -0.08 -27.26
C LEU A 88 -9.11 0.23 -28.72
N ARG A 89 -8.14 0.54 -29.60
CA ARG A 89 -8.38 0.74 -31.04
C ARG A 89 -8.56 -0.58 -31.80
N ALA A 90 -7.98 -1.68 -31.32
CA ALA A 90 -8.11 -3.01 -31.91
C ALA A 90 -9.42 -3.73 -31.52
N LEU A 91 -10.13 -3.26 -30.49
CA LEU A 91 -11.40 -3.83 -30.07
C LEU A 91 -12.55 -3.51 -31.05
N PRO A 92 -13.47 -4.46 -31.31
CA PRO A 92 -14.73 -4.20 -31.99
C PRO A 92 -15.53 -3.10 -31.27
N GLU A 93 -16.23 -2.26 -32.04
CA GLU A 93 -16.87 -1.03 -31.53
C GLU A 93 -17.78 -1.26 -30.31
N ARG A 94 -18.61 -2.31 -30.33
CA ARG A 94 -19.49 -2.66 -29.20
C ARG A 94 -18.72 -2.91 -27.89
N LEU A 95 -17.55 -3.55 -27.97
CA LEU A 95 -16.71 -3.82 -26.80
C LEU A 95 -15.90 -2.59 -26.38
N ARG A 96 -15.48 -1.77 -27.34
CA ARG A 96 -14.79 -0.49 -27.10
C ARG A 96 -15.64 0.46 -26.26
N VAL A 97 -16.96 0.55 -26.50
CA VAL A 97 -17.88 1.38 -25.70
C VAL A 97 -17.93 0.92 -24.24
N LEU A 98 -17.97 -0.38 -23.98
CA LEU A 98 -17.96 -0.92 -22.61
C LEU A 98 -16.60 -0.70 -21.92
N ALA A 99 -15.50 -0.91 -22.64
CA ALA A 99 -14.14 -0.74 -22.12
C ALA A 99 -13.73 0.73 -21.84
N LEU A 100 -14.52 1.71 -22.30
CA LEU A 100 -14.34 3.14 -22.01
C LEU A 100 -15.08 3.60 -20.74
N GLN A 101 -15.90 2.74 -20.12
CA GLN A 101 -16.57 3.09 -18.87
C GLN A 101 -15.56 3.14 -17.71
N PRO A 102 -15.56 4.19 -16.88
CA PRO A 102 -14.70 4.25 -15.70
C PRO A 102 -15.02 3.11 -14.72
N ASP A 103 -13.98 2.39 -14.30
CA ASP A 103 -14.10 1.41 -13.22
C ASP A 103 -14.06 2.14 -11.87
N HIS A 104 -15.15 2.03 -11.12
CA HIS A 104 -15.30 2.57 -9.77
C HIS A 104 -15.19 1.49 -8.69
N THR A 105 -14.85 0.24 -9.03
CA THR A 105 -14.67 -0.81 -8.04
C THR A 105 -13.44 -0.50 -7.17
N PRO A 106 -13.58 -0.51 -5.82
CA PRO A 106 -12.44 -0.32 -4.94
C PRO A 106 -11.53 -1.55 -5.01
N TYR A 107 -10.23 -1.35 -4.71
CA TYR A 107 -9.31 -2.48 -4.57
C TYR A 107 -9.83 -3.48 -3.53
N PRO A 108 -9.73 -4.80 -3.79
CA PRO A 108 -10.29 -5.80 -2.91
C PRO A 108 -9.54 -5.85 -1.58
N LEU A 109 -10.26 -6.06 -0.47
CA LEU A 109 -9.72 -6.02 0.89
C LEU A 109 -8.63 -7.08 1.17
N ASN A 110 -8.56 -8.13 0.34
CA ASN A 110 -7.53 -9.16 0.42
C ASN A 110 -6.22 -8.80 -0.32
N ARG A 111 -6.15 -7.61 -0.96
CA ARG A 111 -4.93 -7.11 -1.60
C ARG A 111 -3.86 -6.86 -0.54
N LYS A 112 -2.90 -7.78 -0.45
CA LYS A 112 -1.78 -7.70 0.49
C LYS A 112 -0.88 -6.51 0.14
N PHE A 113 -0.50 -5.75 1.15
CA PHE A 113 0.58 -4.77 1.05
C PHE A 113 1.94 -5.47 1.04
N LEU A 114 2.95 -4.77 0.52
CA LEU A 114 4.35 -5.19 0.64
C LEU A 114 4.80 -4.92 2.07
N PHE A 115 5.09 -5.98 2.82
CA PHE A 115 5.67 -5.92 4.15
C PHE A 115 7.18 -6.18 4.06
N ASP A 116 7.94 -5.59 4.99
CA ASP A 116 9.39 -5.74 5.08
C ASP A 116 9.85 -7.20 5.30
N SER A 117 9.04 -7.98 6.04
CA SER A 117 9.25 -9.42 6.21
C SER A 117 8.06 -10.24 5.67
N PRO A 118 8.28 -11.47 5.17
CA PRO A 118 7.20 -12.33 4.72
C PRO A 118 6.27 -12.70 5.89
N PRO A 119 4.95 -12.90 5.63
CA PRO A 119 3.99 -13.25 6.67
C PRO A 119 4.39 -14.51 7.47
N ALA A 120 4.01 -14.57 8.74
CA ALA A 120 4.40 -15.67 9.64
C ALA A 120 4.02 -17.07 9.10
N SER A 121 2.92 -17.18 8.35
CA SER A 121 2.49 -18.43 7.69
C SER A 121 3.49 -19.03 6.70
N TYR A 122 4.50 -18.29 6.27
CA TYR A 122 5.57 -18.78 5.38
C TYR A 122 6.81 -19.29 6.15
N ARG A 123 6.85 -19.14 7.47
CA ARG A 123 8.04 -19.46 8.28
C ARG A 123 8.17 -20.96 8.61
N ASP A 124 7.05 -21.69 8.61
CA ASP A 124 6.97 -23.08 9.08
C ASP A 124 6.74 -24.12 7.97
N THR A 125 7.23 -23.89 6.75
CA THR A 125 7.41 -24.99 5.79
C THR A 125 8.77 -25.64 6.03
N PRO A 126 8.85 -26.85 6.63
CA PRO A 126 10.12 -27.55 6.74
C PRO A 126 10.59 -27.96 5.34
N ALA A 127 11.51 -27.18 4.78
CA ALA A 127 12.53 -27.76 3.93
C ALA A 127 13.16 -28.93 4.71
N ILE A 128 13.49 -30.04 4.00
CA ILE A 128 13.89 -31.34 4.58
C ILE A 128 12.71 -32.24 5.03
N LYS A 129 11.87 -32.68 4.08
CA LYS A 129 11.23 -34.01 4.16
C LYS A 129 10.94 -34.69 2.81
N ALA A 130 11.80 -34.46 1.82
CA ALA A 130 11.69 -35.05 0.47
C ALA A 130 12.99 -35.69 -0.06
N ALA A 131 13.99 -35.90 0.82
CA ALA A 131 15.34 -36.36 0.44
C ALA A 131 15.86 -37.55 1.28
N SER A 132 15.01 -38.22 2.07
CA SER A 132 15.43 -39.26 3.02
C SER A 132 14.41 -40.41 3.20
N SER A 133 13.75 -40.83 2.13
CA SER A 133 12.91 -42.04 2.14
C SER A 133 12.99 -42.77 0.79
N GLY A 134 14.22 -43.13 0.41
CA GLY A 134 14.46 -44.14 -0.61
C GLY A 134 14.68 -45.51 0.03
N ALA A 135 14.23 -46.56 -0.65
CA ALA A 135 14.49 -47.98 -0.39
C ALA A 135 13.90 -48.62 0.89
N SER A 136 12.65 -49.11 0.77
CA SER A 136 12.22 -50.37 1.37
C SER A 136 11.41 -51.18 0.34
N THR A 137 11.92 -52.38 0.07
CA THR A 137 11.51 -53.45 -0.86
C THR A 137 10.00 -53.74 -1.04
N ALA A 138 9.66 -54.22 -2.25
CA ALA A 138 8.34 -54.70 -2.67
C ALA A 138 7.93 -56.07 -2.09
N THR A 139 6.62 -56.30 -1.90
CA THR A 139 5.92 -57.56 -2.26
C THR A 139 4.38 -57.42 -2.32
N GLU A 140 3.80 -58.02 -3.37
CA GLU A 140 2.47 -58.65 -3.56
C GLU A 140 1.07 -58.02 -3.24
N ALA A 141 0.18 -58.22 -4.24
CA ALA A 141 -1.27 -58.55 -4.23
C ALA A 141 -2.30 -57.66 -3.48
N GLY A 142 -3.51 -57.39 -3.99
CA GLY A 142 -4.19 -57.77 -5.25
C GLY A 142 -5.73 -57.52 -5.17
N LYS A 143 -6.50 -57.68 -6.27
CA LYS A 143 -7.98 -57.41 -6.45
C LYS A 143 -8.39 -55.92 -6.29
N GLY A 144 -9.26 -55.28 -7.09
CA GLY A 144 -10.14 -55.60 -8.24
C GLY A 144 -11.34 -54.59 -8.21
N ALA A 145 -12.00 -54.12 -9.28
CA ALA A 145 -12.06 -54.42 -10.72
C ALA A 145 -12.17 -53.08 -11.54
N GLU A 146 -11.95 -52.99 -12.86
CA GLU A 146 -12.93 -53.08 -13.99
C GLU A 146 -14.15 -52.12 -13.91
N ALA A 147 -14.56 -51.33 -14.93
CA ALA A 147 -14.29 -51.39 -16.38
C ALA A 147 -14.22 -50.01 -17.12
N ALA A 148 -13.65 -50.08 -18.32
CA ALA A 148 -13.75 -49.30 -19.59
C ALA A 148 -14.88 -48.24 -19.75
N ALA A 149 -14.80 -47.24 -20.65
CA ALA A 149 -14.12 -47.18 -21.97
C ALA A 149 -13.59 -45.75 -22.30
N ALA A 150 -12.39 -45.57 -22.87
CA ALA A 150 -12.04 -45.49 -24.32
C ALA A 150 -12.71 -44.33 -25.10
N GLY A 151 -12.04 -43.48 -25.89
CA GLY A 151 -10.61 -43.29 -26.25
C GLY A 151 -10.45 -41.94 -26.99
N GLY A 152 -9.33 -41.52 -27.60
CA GLY A 152 -7.98 -42.07 -27.66
C GLY A 152 -7.15 -41.52 -28.85
N THR A 153 -5.96 -40.93 -28.59
CA THR A 153 -4.83 -40.69 -29.54
C THR A 153 -5.08 -39.68 -30.69
N LYS A 154 -4.12 -38.95 -31.32
CA LYS A 154 -2.67 -39.07 -31.63
C LYS A 154 -2.00 -37.67 -31.62
N GLN A 155 -0.71 -37.48 -31.26
CA GLN A 155 0.52 -37.57 -32.10
C GLN A 155 0.51 -36.65 -33.37
N ALA A 156 1.58 -35.99 -33.82
CA ALA A 156 2.97 -35.84 -33.35
C ALA A 156 3.71 -34.69 -34.08
N GLY A 157 4.89 -34.27 -33.58
CA GLY A 157 5.94 -33.55 -34.32
C GLY A 157 5.69 -32.05 -34.59
N GLY A 158 6.69 -31.16 -34.64
CA GLY A 158 8.14 -31.33 -34.44
C GLY A 158 8.96 -30.74 -35.60
N LYS A 159 9.71 -29.65 -35.36
CA LYS A 159 10.95 -29.35 -36.09
C LYS A 159 11.84 -28.33 -35.40
N GLN A 160 13.13 -28.58 -35.46
CA GLN A 160 14.21 -27.67 -35.06
C GLN A 160 14.41 -26.59 -36.14
N GLY A 161 15.03 -25.46 -35.77
CA GLY A 161 15.28 -24.36 -36.72
C GLY A 161 16.13 -23.23 -36.14
N GLY A 162 17.32 -23.54 -35.64
CA GLY A 162 18.29 -22.51 -35.26
C GLY A 162 19.09 -22.01 -36.47
N SER A 163 19.24 -20.69 -36.61
CA SER A 163 20.23 -20.06 -37.50
C SER A 163 20.68 -18.72 -36.93
N ARG A 164 21.92 -18.67 -36.42
CA ARG A 164 22.62 -17.40 -36.18
C ARG A 164 23.14 -16.87 -37.52
N LYS A 165 23.12 -15.55 -37.74
CA LYS A 165 24.10 -14.89 -38.60
C LYS A 165 24.51 -13.53 -38.01
N PRO A 166 25.82 -13.19 -37.97
CA PRO A 166 26.31 -12.00 -37.27
C PRO A 166 26.65 -10.83 -38.22
N GLN A 167 27.23 -9.78 -37.62
CA GLN A 167 28.43 -9.07 -38.11
C GLN A 167 28.27 -7.72 -38.86
N GLN A 168 28.76 -6.65 -38.18
CA GLN A 168 29.41 -5.41 -38.68
C GLN A 168 28.61 -4.54 -39.69
N GLY A 169 28.89 -3.26 -39.93
CA GLY A 169 29.82 -2.24 -39.41
C GLY A 169 29.50 -0.96 -40.22
N GLY A 170 29.57 0.27 -39.71
CA GLY A 170 30.81 0.90 -39.27
C GLY A 170 31.43 1.77 -40.37
N ARG A 171 30.81 2.92 -40.68
CA ARG A 171 31.43 4.21 -41.05
C ARG A 171 30.38 5.31 -41.16
#